data_AF-A0A1G4FJ52-F1
#
_entry.id   AF-A0A1G4FJ52-F1
#
_cell.length_a   1.000
_cell.length_b   1.000
_cell.length_c   1.000
_cell.angle_alpha   90.00
_cell.angle_beta   90.00
_cell.angle_gamma   90.00
#
_symmetry.space_group_name_H-M   'P 1'
#
loop_
_entity.id
_entity.type
_entity.pdbx_description
1 polymer ?
#
loop_
_entity_poly.entity_id
_entity_poly.type
_entity_poly.pdbx_seq_one_letter_code
_entity_poly.pdbx_strand_id
1 'polypeptide(L)'
;MDNEKFILLTLEENIEVLEKTKSTLSKDIMGLINEFEETFERGNKVFVFGNGGCAGVAQQMASAFIGRFKSGKPSRPVISLSSDASLITALCNDYGFENIYKKQVEVYVKEGDLVI
;
A
#
# COMPACT_ATOMS: atom_id res chain seq x y z
N MET A 1 -33.67 5.19 -6.83
CA MET A 1 -33.12 3.86 -7.16
C MET A 1 -33.45 2.97 -5.97
N ASP A 2 -34.03 1.81 -6.22
CA ASP A 2 -34.28 0.82 -5.17
C ASP A 2 -32.94 0.39 -4.53
N ASN A 3 -32.86 0.40 -3.20
CA ASN A 3 -31.64 0.05 -2.47
C ASN A 3 -31.19 -1.39 -2.79
N GLU A 4 -32.14 -2.31 -2.98
CA GLU A 4 -31.82 -3.69 -3.35
C GLU A 4 -31.15 -3.75 -4.72
N LYS A 5 -31.73 -3.04 -5.70
CA LYS A 5 -31.15 -2.93 -7.05
C LYS A 5 -29.75 -2.31 -7.03
N PHE A 6 -29.52 -1.28 -6.21
CA PHE A 6 -28.19 -0.66 -6.09
C PHE A 6 -27.14 -1.64 -5.54
N ILE A 7 -27.49 -2.41 -4.52
CA ILE A 7 -26.60 -3.42 -3.92
C ILE A 7 -26.23 -4.48 -4.95
N LEU A 8 -27.22 -5.04 -5.65
CA LEU A 8 -26.98 -6.11 -6.64
C LEU A 8 -26.08 -5.61 -7.78
N LEU A 9 -26.35 -4.43 -8.34
CA LEU A 9 -25.52 -3.84 -9.38
C LEU A 9 -24.08 -3.61 -8.91
N THR A 10 -23.89 -3.08 -7.70
CA THR A 10 -22.53 -2.85 -7.14
C THR A 10 -21.76 -4.16 -6.98
N LEU A 11 -22.43 -5.23 -6.56
CA LEU A 11 -21.81 -6.55 -6.42
C LEU A 11 -21.44 -7.16 -7.78
N GLU A 12 -22.30 -7.01 -8.80
CA GLU A 12 -22.02 -7.45 -10.17
C GLU A 12 -20.82 -6.71 -10.77
N GLU A 13 -20.77 -5.38 -10.61
CA GLU A 13 -19.63 -4.56 -11.05
C GLU A 13 -18.32 -4.99 -10.38
N ASN A 14 -18.35 -5.27 -9.07
CA ASN A 14 -17.16 -5.74 -8.34
C ASN A 14 -16.68 -7.11 -8.84
N ILE A 15 -17.59 -8.05 -9.13
CA ILE A 15 -17.25 -9.36 -9.68
C ILE A 15 -16.57 -9.19 -11.05
N GLU A 16 -17.11 -8.32 -11.91
CA GLU A 16 -16.53 -8.06 -13.22
C GLU A 16 -15.11 -7.48 -13.11
N VAL A 17 -14.88 -6.53 -12.20
CA VAL A 17 -13.56 -5.96 -11.93
C VAL A 17 -12.57 -7.02 -11.44
N LEU A 18 -13.00 -7.94 -10.58
CA LEU A 18 -12.16 -9.03 -10.07
C LEU A 18 -11.77 -10.04 -11.17
N GLU A 19 -12.70 -10.42 -12.04
CA GLU A 19 -12.38 -11.31 -13.18
C GLU A 19 -11.45 -10.63 -14.20
N LYS A 20 -11.63 -9.33 -14.45
CA LYS A 20 -10.68 -8.55 -15.25
C LYS A 20 -9.31 -8.52 -14.59
N THR A 21 -9.22 -8.17 -13.31
CA THR A 21 -7.97 -8.13 -12.54
C THR A 21 -7.23 -9.47 -12.62
N LYS A 22 -7.94 -10.59 -12.44
CA LYS A 22 -7.38 -11.93 -12.55
C LYS A 22 -6.80 -12.21 -13.93
N SER A 23 -7.51 -11.83 -15.00
CA SER A 23 -7.07 -12.11 -16.38
C SER A 23 -5.99 -11.15 -16.89
N THR A 24 -5.90 -9.92 -16.36
CA THR A 24 -4.98 -8.88 -16.86
C THR A 24 -3.78 -8.63 -15.96
N LEU A 25 -3.95 -8.58 -14.63
CA LEU A 25 -2.93 -8.11 -13.69
C LEU A 25 -2.15 -9.22 -12.99
N SER A 26 -2.48 -10.50 -13.23
CA SER A 26 -1.78 -11.62 -12.57
C SER A 26 -0.27 -11.59 -12.77
N LYS A 27 0.21 -11.18 -13.96
CA LYS A 27 1.65 -11.08 -14.24
C LYS A 27 2.30 -9.92 -13.50
N ASP A 28 1.64 -8.76 -13.47
CA ASP A 28 2.15 -7.57 -12.79
C ASP A 28 2.22 -7.78 -11.27
N ILE A 29 1.19 -8.43 -10.70
CA ILE A 29 1.18 -8.82 -9.28
C ILE A 29 2.34 -9.76 -8.97
N MET A 30 2.61 -10.75 -9.84
CA MET A 30 3.76 -11.64 -9.66
C MET A 30 5.10 -10.90 -9.77
N GLY A 31 5.21 -9.92 -10.67
CA GLY A 31 6.37 -9.04 -10.76
C GLY A 31 6.61 -8.28 -9.46
N LEU A 32 5.56 -7.65 -8.93
CA LEU A 32 5.61 -6.92 -7.66
C LEU A 32 6.01 -7.83 -6.49
N ILE A 33 5.49 -9.07 -6.44
CA ILE A 33 5.89 -10.03 -5.41
C ILE A 33 7.40 -10.33 -5.48
N ASN A 34 7.95 -10.49 -6.67
CA ASN A 34 9.39 -10.73 -6.84
C ASN A 34 10.21 -9.52 -6.37
N GLU A 35 9.81 -8.30 -6.71
CA GLU A 35 10.48 -7.08 -6.24
C GLU A 35 10.47 -6.97 -4.71
N PHE A 36 9.36 -7.36 -4.07
CA PHE A 36 9.27 -7.43 -2.62
C PHE A 36 10.25 -8.44 -2.02
N GLU A 37 10.26 -9.69 -2.52
CA GLU A 37 11.14 -10.72 -2.00
C GLU A 37 12.62 -10.36 -2.20
N GLU A 38 13.01 -9.84 -3.38
CA GLU A 38 14.38 -9.36 -3.61
C GLU A 38 14.77 -8.22 -2.68
N THR A 39 13.86 -7.28 -2.43
CA THR A 39 14.09 -6.17 -1.49
C THR A 39 14.38 -6.69 -0.09
N PHE A 40 13.59 -7.67 0.37
CA PHE A 40 13.78 -8.25 1.69
C PHE A 40 15.02 -9.14 1.79
N GLU A 41 15.37 -9.90 0.74
CA GLU A 41 16.57 -10.73 0.69
C GLU A 41 17.85 -9.88 0.77
N ARG A 42 17.82 -8.68 0.20
CA ARG A 42 18.90 -7.68 0.32
C ARG A 42 18.93 -6.96 1.68
N GLY A 43 18.00 -7.25 2.58
CA GLY A 43 17.89 -6.61 3.89
C GLY A 43 17.31 -5.19 3.86
N ASN A 44 16.69 -4.81 2.73
CA ASN A 44 16.07 -3.51 2.55
C ASN A 44 14.60 -3.52 2.98
N LYS A 45 13.98 -2.33 2.93
CA LYS A 45 12.63 -2.06 3.42
C LYS A 45 11.72 -1.68 2.26
N VAL A 46 10.42 -1.88 2.46
CA VAL A 46 9.40 -1.40 1.55
C VAL A 46 8.65 -0.25 2.21
N PHE A 47 8.47 0.85 1.48
CA PHE A 47 7.65 1.98 1.89
C PHE A 47 6.39 2.02 1.04
N VAL A 48 5.25 2.18 1.68
CA VAL A 48 3.93 2.25 1.03
C VAL A 48 3.24 3.54 1.41
N PHE A 49 2.55 4.19 0.48
CA PHE A 49 1.78 5.40 0.80
C PHE A 49 0.59 5.63 -0.12
N GLY A 50 -0.25 6.58 0.25
CA GLY A 50 -1.44 6.93 -0.50
C GLY A 50 -2.40 7.77 0.32
N ASN A 51 -3.39 8.36 -0.36
CA ASN A 51 -4.38 9.27 0.23
C ASN A 51 -5.72 8.58 0.45
N GLY A 52 -6.50 9.04 1.43
CA GLY A 52 -7.87 8.54 1.67
C GLY A 52 -7.93 7.03 1.88
N GLY A 53 -8.76 6.31 1.12
CA GLY A 53 -8.85 4.85 1.20
C GLY A 53 -7.53 4.13 0.94
N CYS A 54 -6.69 4.66 0.03
CA CYS A 54 -5.36 4.10 -0.25
C CYS A 54 -4.40 4.28 0.94
N ALA A 55 -4.56 5.33 1.75
CA ALA A 55 -3.82 5.47 3.01
C ALA A 55 -4.13 4.30 3.96
N GLY A 56 -5.40 3.93 4.05
CA GLY A 56 -5.87 2.79 4.84
C GLY A 56 -5.29 1.46 4.31
N VAL A 57 -5.29 1.25 2.99
CA VAL A 57 -4.68 0.07 2.37
C VAL A 57 -3.17 0.00 2.65
N ALA A 58 -2.46 1.12 2.54
CA ALA A 58 -1.03 1.21 2.84
C ALA A 58 -0.75 0.82 4.31
N GLN A 59 -1.51 1.36 5.27
CA GLN A 59 -1.40 1.01 6.68
C GLN A 59 -1.74 -0.46 6.95
N GLN A 60 -2.79 -0.99 6.31
CA GLN A 60 -3.18 -2.39 6.43
C GLN A 60 -2.09 -3.33 5.89
N MET A 61 -1.48 -2.97 4.75
CA MET A 61 -0.38 -3.73 4.16
C MET A 61 0.82 -3.76 5.10
N ALA A 62 1.29 -2.61 5.59
CA ALA A 62 2.37 -2.53 6.57
C ALA A 62 2.07 -3.37 7.82
N SER A 63 0.84 -3.27 8.35
CA SER A 63 0.40 -4.05 9.52
C SER A 63 0.40 -5.55 9.26
N ALA A 64 0.01 -6.00 8.06
CA ALA A 64 0.00 -7.39 7.68
C ALA A 64 1.42 -7.99 7.57
N PHE A 65 2.38 -7.23 7.05
CA PHE A 65 3.78 -7.65 6.91
C PHE A 65 4.56 -7.61 8.22
N ILE A 66 4.31 -6.62 9.08
CA ILE A 66 4.92 -6.53 10.42
C ILE A 66 4.30 -7.59 11.34
N GLY A 67 2.97 -7.66 11.34
CA GLY A 67 2.19 -8.60 12.11
C GLY A 67 2.18 -9.99 11.48
N ARG A 68 1.10 -10.74 11.76
CA ARG A 68 0.96 -12.13 11.31
C ARG A 68 -0.14 -12.23 10.27
N PHE A 69 0.19 -11.95 8.99
CA PHE A 69 -0.77 -12.14 7.89
C PHE A 69 -1.21 -13.61 7.74
N LYS A 70 -0.27 -14.55 7.79
CA LYS A 70 -0.48 -16.02 7.81
C LYS A 70 0.56 -16.66 8.72
N SER A 71 0.21 -17.76 9.40
CA SER A 71 1.14 -18.42 10.32
C SER A 71 2.41 -18.91 9.61
N GLY A 72 3.56 -18.77 10.28
CA GLY A 72 4.83 -19.34 9.82
C GLY A 72 5.70 -18.45 8.93
N LYS A 73 5.24 -17.27 8.50
CA LYS A 73 6.09 -16.31 7.78
C LYS A 73 6.81 -15.35 8.75
N PRO A 74 8.08 -14.97 8.47
CA PRO A 74 8.77 -13.95 9.25
C PRO A 74 8.16 -12.58 9.02
N SER A 75 8.22 -11.72 10.04
CA SER A 75 7.90 -10.30 9.88
C SER A 75 8.81 -9.65 8.84
N ARG A 76 8.24 -8.80 7.99
CA ARG A 76 8.97 -8.07 6.95
C ARG A 76 8.92 -6.56 7.21
N PRO A 77 9.99 -5.81 6.89
CA PRO A 77 10.07 -4.39 7.21
C PRO A 77 9.32 -3.54 6.17
N VAL A 78 8.00 -3.47 6.31
CA VAL A 78 7.13 -2.63 5.48
C VAL A 78 6.60 -1.47 6.30
N ILE A 79 6.74 -0.24 5.80
CA ILE A 79 6.42 1.00 6.51
C ILE A 79 5.40 1.81 5.71
N SER A 80 4.28 2.19 6.34
CA SER A 80 3.33 3.13 5.72
C SER A 80 3.66 4.56 6.08
N LEU A 81 3.97 5.40 5.07
CA LEU A 81 4.20 6.84 5.24
C LEU A 81 2.90 7.63 5.49
N SER A 82 1.75 6.95 5.46
CA SER A 82 0.44 7.54 5.73
C SER A 82 -0.02 7.35 7.18
N SER A 83 0.83 6.81 8.07
CA SER A 83 0.42 6.42 9.44
C SER A 83 0.48 7.54 10.47
N ASP A 84 1.48 8.42 10.38
CA ASP A 84 1.73 9.44 11.40
C ASP A 84 1.00 10.74 11.05
N ALA A 85 -0.18 10.92 11.66
CA ALA A 85 -0.99 12.12 11.45
C ALA A 85 -0.28 13.41 11.89
N SER A 86 0.54 13.36 12.95
CA SER A 86 1.27 14.53 13.43
C SER A 86 2.35 14.94 12.42
N LEU A 87 3.08 13.97 11.88
CA LEU A 87 4.07 14.22 10.83
C LEU A 87 3.42 14.73 9.54
N ILE A 88 2.34 14.10 9.08
CA ILE A 88 1.62 14.51 7.86
C ILE A 88 1.10 15.94 7.99
N THR A 89 0.46 16.28 9.12
CA THR A 89 -0.10 17.62 9.33
C THR A 89 0.99 18.68 9.49
N ALA A 90 2.10 18.37 10.16
CA ALA A 90 3.26 19.28 10.24
C ALA A 90 3.86 19.53 8.85
N LEU A 91 4.12 18.48 8.07
CA LEU A 91 4.67 18.62 6.71
C LEU A 91 3.72 19.36 5.78
N CYS A 92 2.41 19.12 5.89
CA CYS A 92 1.40 19.84 5.12
C CYS A 92 1.37 21.33 5.47
N ASN A 93 1.49 21.67 6.75
CA ASN A 93 1.50 23.06 7.22
C ASN A 93 2.76 23.81 6.77
N ASP A 94 3.92 23.16 6.91
CA ASP A 94 5.22 23.82 6.74
C ASP A 94 5.70 23.79 5.27
N TYR A 95 5.32 22.76 4.51
CA TYR A 95 5.82 22.53 3.15
C TYR A 95 4.73 22.31 2.10
N GLY A 96 3.44 22.32 2.46
CA GLY A 96 2.34 22.05 1.54
C GLY A 96 2.01 20.56 1.39
N PHE A 97 0.77 20.28 1.02
CA PHE A 97 0.23 18.91 0.91
C PHE A 97 1.00 18.05 -0.10
N GLU A 98 1.46 18.65 -1.20
CA GLU A 98 2.22 17.99 -2.25
C GLU A 98 3.59 17.44 -1.78
N ASN A 99 4.08 17.91 -0.63
CA ASN A 99 5.39 17.53 -0.10
C ASN A 99 5.32 16.51 1.05
N ILE A 100 4.12 16.09 1.51
CA ILE A 100 3.97 15.23 2.71
C ILE A 100 4.66 13.88 2.57
N TYR A 101 4.63 13.25 1.39
CA TYR A 101 5.32 11.97 1.16
C TYR A 101 6.73 12.20 0.63
N LYS A 102 6.93 13.21 -0.23
CA LYS A 102 8.25 13.54 -0.77
C LYS A 102 9.28 13.76 0.33
N LYS A 103 8.94 14.55 1.36
CA LYS A 103 9.83 14.82 2.49
C LYS A 103 10.14 13.57 3.31
N GLN A 104 9.16 12.68 3.49
CA GLN A 104 9.39 11.41 4.17
C GLN A 104 10.27 10.47 3.35
N VAL A 105 10.08 10.41 2.03
CA VAL A 105 10.92 9.62 1.12
C VAL A 105 12.37 10.12 1.13
N GLU A 106 12.59 11.44 1.00
CA GLU A 106 13.93 12.06 1.04
C GLU A 106 14.72 11.72 2.31
N VAL A 107 14.04 11.47 3.44
CA VAL A 107 14.67 11.25 4.76
C VAL A 107 14.76 9.77 5.12
N TYR A 108 13.72 8.97 4.86
CA TYR A 108 13.63 7.59 5.34
C TYR A 108 14.11 6.54 4.33
N VAL A 109 13.95 6.81 3.03
CA VAL A 109 14.23 5.83 1.97
C VAL A 109 15.72 5.86 1.65
N LYS A 110 16.33 4.68 1.56
CA LYS A 110 17.73 4.48 1.20
C LYS A 110 17.85 3.76 -0.13
N GLU A 111 19.04 3.83 -0.73
CA GLU A 111 19.38 3.04 -1.92
C GLU A 111 19.05 1.56 -1.68
N GLY A 112 18.30 0.97 -2.60
CA GLY A 112 17.86 -0.42 -2.55
C GLY A 112 16.56 -0.69 -1.76
N ASP A 113 16.01 0.30 -1.06
CA ASP A 113 14.63 0.23 -0.55
C ASP A 113 13.63 0.33 -1.72
N LEU A 114 12.44 -0.26 -1.56
CA LEU A 114 11.35 -0.21 -2.53
C LEU A 114 10.26 0.76 -2.07
N VAL A 115 9.69 1.50 -3.00
CA VAL A 115 8.63 2.50 -2.74
C VAL A 115 7.43 2.21 -3.63
N ILE A 116 6.25 2.03 -3.03
CA ILE A 116 4.97 1.72 -3.68
C ILE A 116 3.93 2.80 -3.37
#